data_AF-J0KKI4-F1
#
_entry.id   AF-J0KKI4-F1
#
_cell.length_a   1.000
_cell.length_b   1.000
_cell.length_c   1.000
_cell.angle_alpha   90.00
_cell.angle_beta   90.00
_cell.angle_gamma   90.00
#
_symmetry.space_group_name_H-M   'P 1'
#
loop_
_entity.id
_entity.type
_entity.pdbx_description
1 polymer ?
#
loop_
_entity_poly.entity_id
_entity_poly.type
_entity_poly.pdbx_seq_one_letter_code
_entity_poly.pdbx_strand_id
1 'polypeptide(L)'
;MGHDFRISRLGRLAQGLLVLGFATVQAGIAWTPATVAIALWALAGGVALFLGILVLQGTLSFWTVESLEIANVLTYGGVQAAQYPLALYAQWFRRVLTFAVPLACVAYYPVLAILGKADPLGAPAWVGLVSPLAGFVFLAAAFGAWRVGVRHYASTGS
;
A
#
# COMPACT_ATOMS: atom_id res chain seq x y z
N MET A 1 15.80 22.51 9.96
CA MET A 1 14.42 22.19 9.54
C MET A 1 13.93 20.98 10.35
N GLY A 2 13.34 21.18 11.54
CA GLY A 2 13.14 20.04 12.45
C GLY A 2 12.27 20.27 13.68
N HIS A 3 11.28 21.18 13.65
CA HIS A 3 10.39 21.40 14.80
C HIS A 3 8.91 21.62 14.43
N ASP A 4 8.41 20.95 13.39
CA ASP A 4 6.97 20.82 13.19
C ASP A 4 6.51 19.49 13.83
N PHE A 5 6.25 19.49 15.13
CA PHE A 5 5.56 18.36 15.77
C PHE A 5 4.10 18.40 15.32
N ARG A 6 3.82 17.80 14.15
CA ARG A 6 2.49 17.82 13.55
C ARG A 6 1.57 16.89 14.33
N ILE A 7 0.78 17.46 15.23
CA ILE A 7 -0.26 16.78 16.02
C ILE A 7 -1.17 15.92 15.13
N SER A 8 -1.40 16.34 13.88
CA SER A 8 -2.18 15.57 12.89
C SER A 8 -1.61 14.17 12.57
N ARG A 9 -0.29 13.95 12.65
CA ARG A 9 0.31 12.62 12.44
C ARG A 9 0.05 11.72 13.64
N LEU A 10 0.23 12.25 14.84
CA LEU A 10 -0.05 11.52 16.08
C LEU A 10 -1.54 11.16 16.19
N GLY A 11 -2.43 12.09 15.84
CA GLY A 11 -3.88 11.86 15.81
C GLY A 11 -4.29 10.74 14.86
N ARG A 12 -3.71 10.68 13.65
CA ARG A 12 -3.99 9.59 12.69
C ARG A 12 -3.47 8.24 13.17
N LEU A 13 -2.29 8.20 13.81
CA LEU A 13 -1.76 6.97 14.39
C LEU A 13 -2.65 6.48 15.53
N ALA A 14 -3.04 7.37 16.44
CA ALA A 14 -3.94 7.07 17.54
C ALA A 14 -5.30 6.57 17.01
N GLN A 15 -5.89 7.25 16.03
CA GLN A 15 -7.12 6.81 15.37
C GLN A 15 -6.97 5.40 14.77
N GLY A 16 -5.88 5.13 14.06
CA GLY A 16 -5.60 3.81 13.49
C GLY A 16 -5.52 2.71 14.55
N LEU A 17 -4.82 2.98 15.67
CA LEU A 17 -4.72 2.05 16.79
C LEU A 17 -6.07 1.81 17.49
N LEU A 18 -6.87 2.86 17.67
CA LEU A 18 -8.22 2.74 18.24
C LEU A 18 -9.14 1.91 17.34
N VAL A 19 -9.13 2.17 16.03
CA VAL A 19 -9.90 1.40 15.05
C VAL A 19 -9.43 -0.04 15.01
N LEU A 20 -8.13 -0.30 15.06
CA LEU A 20 -7.58 -1.66 15.10
C LEU A 20 -7.99 -2.40 16.38
N GLY A 21 -7.94 -1.74 17.53
CA GLY A 21 -8.37 -2.30 18.81
C GLY A 21 -9.87 -2.62 18.80
N PHE A 22 -10.71 -1.68 18.35
CA PHE A 22 -12.14 -1.89 18.19
C PHE A 22 -12.45 -3.04 17.22
N ALA A 23 -11.83 -3.05 16.04
CA ALA A 23 -12.02 -4.08 15.03
C ALA A 23 -11.54 -5.46 15.51
N THR A 24 -10.45 -5.52 16.28
CA THR A 24 -9.95 -6.75 16.91
C THR A 24 -11.01 -7.40 17.79
N VAL A 25 -11.63 -6.60 18.66
CA VAL A 25 -12.66 -7.07 19.59
C VAL A 25 -13.90 -7.51 18.82
N GLN A 26 -14.37 -6.69 17.88
CA GLN A 26 -15.58 -6.98 17.10
C GLN A 26 -15.43 -8.19 16.18
N ALA A 27 -14.24 -8.41 15.60
CA ALA A 27 -13.98 -9.53 14.72
C ALA A 27 -13.49 -10.80 15.45
N GLY A 28 -13.31 -10.74 16.77
CA GLY A 28 -12.85 -11.88 17.57
C GLY A 28 -11.45 -12.38 17.19
N ILE A 29 -10.55 -11.46 16.80
CA ILE A 29 -9.22 -11.82 16.29
C ILE A 29 -8.34 -12.32 17.45
N ALA A 30 -7.90 -13.58 17.38
CA ALA A 30 -6.89 -14.11 18.28
C ALA A 30 -5.49 -13.68 17.82
N TRP A 31 -4.87 -12.75 18.55
CA TRP A 31 -3.50 -12.32 18.28
C TRP A 31 -2.48 -13.35 18.76
N THR A 32 -2.16 -14.29 17.88
CA THR A 32 -1.04 -15.22 18.02
C THR A 32 0.26 -14.60 17.48
N PRO A 33 1.45 -15.13 17.83
CA PRO A 33 2.71 -14.67 17.23
C PRO A 33 2.69 -14.70 15.69
N ALA A 34 2.02 -15.68 15.09
CA ALA A 34 1.88 -15.79 13.64
C ALA A 34 1.03 -14.66 13.05
N THR A 35 -0.14 -14.36 13.62
CA THR A 35 -1.01 -13.27 13.13
C THR A 35 -0.37 -11.90 13.32
N VAL A 36 0.39 -11.72 14.41
CA VAL A 36 1.20 -10.50 14.64
C VAL A 36 2.28 -10.37 13.56
N ALA A 37 3.00 -11.45 13.24
CA ALA A 37 4.01 -11.45 12.19
C ALA A 37 3.40 -11.10 10.82
N ILE A 38 2.24 -11.65 10.48
CA ILE A 38 1.53 -11.34 9.23
C ILE A 38 1.10 -9.87 9.20
N ALA A 39 0.58 -9.33 10.30
CA ALA A 39 0.16 -7.93 10.37
C ALA A 39 1.34 -6.97 10.21
N LEU A 40 2.47 -7.23 10.88
CA LEU A 40 3.70 -6.45 10.72
C LEU A 40 4.27 -6.59 9.31
N TRP A 41 4.19 -7.78 8.72
CA TRP A 41 4.63 -8.02 7.36
C TRP A 41 3.79 -7.27 6.32
N ALA A 42 2.47 -7.29 6.48
CA ALA A 42 1.53 -6.50 5.69
C ALA A 42 1.79 -4.99 5.83
N LEU A 43 2.05 -4.52 7.06
CA LEU A 43 2.41 -3.13 7.32
C LEU A 43 3.71 -2.74 6.61
N ALA A 44 4.74 -3.58 6.67
CA ALA A 44 6.01 -3.33 6.00
C ALA A 44 5.85 -3.31 4.46
N GLY A 45 5.08 -4.24 3.90
CA GLY A 45 4.73 -4.24 2.48
C GLY A 45 3.93 -3.01 2.07
N GLY A 46 2.99 -2.56 2.89
CA GLY A 46 2.24 -1.33 2.69
C GLY A 46 3.13 -0.10 2.71
N VAL A 47 4.04 0.01 3.68
CA VAL A 47 5.04 1.09 3.73
C VAL A 47 5.89 1.09 2.46
N ALA A 48 6.40 -0.07 2.05
CA ALA A 48 7.18 -0.20 0.82
C ALA A 48 6.40 0.25 -0.42
N LEU A 49 5.12 -0.16 -0.53
CA LEU A 49 4.24 0.25 -1.62
C LEU A 49 4.08 1.78 -1.68
N PHE A 50 3.72 2.42 -0.56
CA PHE A 50 3.53 3.87 -0.53
C PHE A 50 4.82 4.64 -0.78
N LEU A 51 5.97 4.16 -0.29
CA LEU A 51 7.28 4.71 -0.67
C LEU A 51 7.53 4.58 -2.17
N GLY A 52 7.16 3.46 -2.79
CA GLY A 52 7.28 3.28 -4.23
C GLY A 52 6.44 4.27 -5.03
N ILE A 53 5.21 4.55 -4.57
CA ILE A 53 4.34 5.58 -5.17
C ILE A 53 4.99 6.96 -5.08
N LEU A 54 5.58 7.32 -3.93
CA LEU A 54 6.28 8.61 -3.76
C LEU A 54 7.53 8.71 -4.65
N VAL A 55 8.29 7.62 -4.81
CA VAL A 55 9.45 7.58 -5.71
C VAL A 55 9.01 7.74 -7.17
N LEU A 56 7.93 7.08 -7.58
CA LEU A 56 7.36 7.25 -8.92
C LEU A 56 6.85 8.68 -9.14
N GLN A 57 6.19 9.28 -8.15
CA GLN A 57 5.77 10.68 -8.21
C GLN A 57 6.97 11.61 -8.47
N GLY A 58 8.06 11.43 -7.72
CA GLY A 58 9.30 12.18 -7.95
C GLY A 58 9.88 11.95 -9.34
N THR A 59 9.85 10.71 -9.82
CA THR A 59 10.33 10.33 -11.16
C THR A 59 9.51 11.00 -12.28
N LEU A 60 8.18 10.96 -12.18
CA LEU A 60 7.26 11.55 -13.17
C LEU A 60 7.40 13.06 -13.26
N SER A 61 7.84 13.71 -12.17
CA SER A 61 8.10 15.15 -12.13
C SER A 61 9.22 15.59 -13.08
N PHE A 62 10.06 14.67 -13.57
CA PHE A 62 11.07 14.97 -14.59
C PHE A 62 10.49 15.11 -16.01
N TRP A 63 9.33 14.51 -16.26
CA TRP A 63 8.78 14.36 -17.62
C TRP A 63 7.39 14.97 -17.80
N THR A 64 6.64 15.15 -16.72
CA THR A 64 5.22 15.54 -16.75
C THR A 64 4.90 16.59 -15.69
N VAL A 65 4.03 17.54 -16.04
CA VAL A 65 3.56 18.61 -15.14
C VAL A 65 2.42 18.12 -14.23
N GLU A 66 1.63 17.13 -14.69
CA GLU A 66 0.50 16.54 -13.94
C GLU A 66 0.90 15.41 -12.98
N SER A 67 2.19 15.28 -12.64
CA SER A 67 2.71 14.20 -11.77
C SER A 67 2.02 14.15 -10.40
N LEU A 68 1.53 15.29 -9.92
CA LEU A 68 0.85 15.43 -8.63
C LEU A 68 -0.53 14.75 -8.62
N GLU A 69 -1.30 14.86 -9.70
CA GLU A 69 -2.68 14.36 -9.74
C GLU A 69 -2.71 12.83 -9.76
N ILE A 70 -1.86 12.21 -10.60
CA ILE A 70 -1.72 10.75 -10.67
C ILE A 70 -1.30 10.18 -9.32
N ALA A 71 -0.32 10.81 -8.66
CA ALA A 71 0.13 10.37 -7.35
C ALA A 71 -0.97 10.52 -6.27
N ASN A 72 -1.74 11.60 -6.31
CA ASN A 72 -2.87 11.81 -5.40
C ASN A 72 -3.97 10.77 -5.60
N VAL A 73 -4.29 10.42 -6.85
CA VAL A 73 -5.24 9.34 -7.15
C VAL A 73 -4.75 8.00 -6.59
N LEU A 74 -3.48 7.67 -6.77
CA LEU A 74 -2.93 6.41 -6.26
C LEU A 74 -2.85 6.36 -4.73
N THR A 75 -2.56 7.48 -4.08
CA THR A 75 -2.46 7.55 -2.61
C THR A 75 -3.84 7.65 -1.96
N TYR A 76 -4.59 8.73 -2.20
CA TYR A 76 -5.90 8.95 -1.57
C TYR A 76 -6.96 8.00 -2.13
N GLY A 77 -7.00 7.81 -3.44
CA GLY A 77 -7.90 6.85 -4.08
C GLY A 77 -7.56 5.40 -3.69
N GLY A 78 -6.27 5.08 -3.52
CA GLY A 78 -5.83 3.80 -2.98
C GLY A 78 -6.33 3.57 -1.55
N VAL A 79 -6.15 4.55 -0.65
CA VAL A 79 -6.67 4.45 0.73
C VAL A 79 -8.18 4.25 0.74
N GLN A 80 -8.93 4.94 -0.12
CA GLN A 80 -10.37 4.75 -0.26
C GLN A 80 -10.73 3.35 -0.80
N ALA A 81 -10.04 2.89 -1.83
CA ALA A 81 -10.27 1.56 -2.40
C ALA A 81 -9.98 0.42 -1.40
N ALA A 82 -9.05 0.63 -0.47
CA ALA A 82 -8.72 -0.33 0.58
C ALA A 82 -9.79 -0.45 1.68
N GLN A 83 -10.77 0.46 1.74
CA GLN A 83 -11.84 0.40 2.75
C GLN A 83 -12.85 -0.71 2.49
N TYR A 84 -12.93 -1.20 1.25
CA TYR A 84 -13.90 -2.20 0.83
C TYR A 84 -13.22 -3.49 0.38
N PRO A 85 -13.86 -4.66 0.62
CA PRO A 85 -13.35 -5.94 0.11
C PRO A 85 -13.20 -5.94 -1.41
N LEU A 86 -12.13 -6.57 -1.90
CA LEU A 86 -11.83 -6.65 -3.34
C LEU A 86 -13.00 -7.25 -4.15
N ALA A 87 -13.74 -8.19 -3.54
CA ALA A 87 -14.90 -8.85 -4.13
C ALA A 87 -16.08 -7.92 -4.47
N LEU A 88 -16.13 -6.68 -3.96
CA LEU A 88 -17.17 -5.72 -4.34
C LEU A 88 -16.87 -4.98 -5.65
N TYR A 89 -15.61 -4.93 -6.07
CA TYR A 89 -15.21 -4.18 -7.26
C TYR A 89 -15.43 -4.94 -8.57
N ALA A 90 -15.45 -4.26 -9.72
CA ALA A 90 -15.47 -4.92 -11.02
C ALA A 90 -14.13 -5.63 -11.31
N GLN A 91 -14.15 -6.73 -12.08
CA GLN A 91 -12.96 -7.57 -12.32
C GLN A 91 -11.74 -6.80 -12.84
N TRP A 92 -11.94 -5.85 -13.77
CA TRP A 92 -10.85 -5.03 -14.31
C TRP A 92 -10.18 -4.19 -13.22
N PHE A 93 -10.97 -3.60 -12.33
CA PHE A 93 -10.46 -2.74 -11.25
C PHE A 93 -9.72 -3.57 -10.20
N ARG A 94 -10.22 -4.77 -9.89
CA ARG A 94 -9.51 -5.72 -9.03
C ARG A 94 -8.11 -6.05 -9.56
N ARG A 95 -7.98 -6.26 -10.87
CA ARG A 95 -6.68 -6.53 -11.51
C ARG A 95 -5.73 -5.35 -11.40
N VAL A 96 -6.21 -4.12 -11.58
CA VAL A 96 -5.41 -2.90 -11.39
C VAL A 96 -4.91 -2.82 -9.93
N LEU A 97 -5.80 -2.98 -8.96
CA LEU A 97 -5.45 -2.93 -7.54
C LEU A 97 -4.52 -4.07 -7.10
N THR A 98 -4.49 -5.19 -7.82
CA THR A 98 -3.67 -6.35 -7.45
C THR A 98 -2.34 -6.39 -8.17
N PHE A 99 -2.32 -6.09 -9.47
CA PHE A 99 -1.14 -6.30 -10.31
C PHE A 99 -0.46 -5.00 -10.75
N ALA A 100 -1.20 -3.88 -10.88
CA ALA A 100 -0.60 -2.62 -11.28
C ALA A 100 -0.06 -1.83 -10.07
N VAL A 101 -0.84 -1.71 -9.00
CA VAL A 101 -0.48 -0.93 -7.78
C VAL A 101 -0.24 -1.81 -6.53
N PRO A 102 -0.18 -3.14 -6.67
CA PRO A 102 -0.34 -4.12 -5.57
C PRO A 102 -1.03 -3.70 -4.24
N LEU A 103 -2.08 -2.88 -4.27
CA LEU A 103 -2.80 -2.45 -3.07
C LEU A 103 -3.52 -3.61 -2.37
N ALA A 104 -4.17 -4.50 -3.15
CA ALA A 104 -4.83 -5.68 -2.60
C ALA A 104 -3.83 -6.61 -1.89
N CYS A 105 -2.59 -6.64 -2.36
CA CYS A 105 -1.52 -7.48 -1.84
C CYS A 105 -1.07 -7.09 -0.43
N VAL A 106 -1.26 -5.84 -0.03
CA VAL A 106 -0.86 -5.32 1.28
C VAL A 106 -2.05 -5.08 2.22
N ALA A 107 -3.26 -4.87 1.68
CA ALA A 107 -4.44 -4.49 2.48
C ALA A 107 -5.55 -5.55 2.52
N TYR A 108 -5.67 -6.42 1.51
CA TYR A 108 -6.79 -7.38 1.40
C TYR A 108 -6.38 -8.80 1.77
N TYR A 109 -5.44 -9.38 1.04
CA TYR A 109 -5.00 -10.77 1.23
C TYR A 109 -4.41 -11.08 2.61
N PRO A 110 -3.52 -10.26 3.20
CA PRO A 110 -3.01 -10.54 4.54
C PRO A 110 -4.09 -10.44 5.62
N VAL A 111 -5.09 -9.57 5.42
CA VAL A 111 -6.22 -9.45 6.35
C VAL A 111 -7.11 -10.69 6.29
N LEU A 112 -7.35 -11.27 5.11
CA LEU A 112 -8.03 -12.57 4.99
C LEU A 112 -7.30 -13.67 5.76
N ALA A 113 -5.97 -13.71 5.67
CA ALA A 113 -5.15 -14.66 6.42
C ALA A 113 -5.24 -14.44 7.94
N ILE A 114 -5.20 -13.20 8.41
CA ILE A 114 -5.38 -12.85 9.84
C ILE A 114 -6.77 -13.23 10.34
N LEU A 115 -7.80 -13.03 9.51
CA LEU A 115 -9.18 -13.36 9.84
C LEU A 115 -9.49 -14.87 9.69
N GLY A 116 -8.56 -15.67 9.17
CA GLY A 116 -8.79 -17.09 8.88
C GLY A 116 -9.89 -17.33 7.84
N LYS A 117 -10.14 -16.36 6.95
CA LYS A 117 -11.21 -16.43 5.95
C LYS A 117 -10.64 -16.85 4.60
N ALA A 118 -11.35 -17.76 3.93
CA ALA A 118 -11.07 -18.08 2.53
C ALA A 118 -11.40 -16.87 1.64
N ASP A 119 -10.60 -16.67 0.59
CA ASP A 119 -10.87 -15.64 -0.41
C ASP A 119 -12.13 -16.01 -1.23
N PRO A 120 -13.18 -15.17 -1.25
CA PRO A 120 -14.34 -15.37 -2.12
C PRO A 120 -13.99 -15.43 -3.62
N LEU A 121 -12.83 -14.90 -4.01
CA LEU A 121 -12.34 -14.93 -5.39
C LEU A 121 -11.52 -16.19 -5.72
N GLY A 122 -11.34 -17.09 -4.75
CA GLY A 122 -10.67 -18.37 -4.94
C GLY A 122 -9.15 -18.33 -4.82
N ALA A 123 -8.54 -17.26 -4.31
CA ALA A 123 -7.10 -17.26 -4.08
C ALA A 123 -6.71 -18.29 -3.00
N PRO A 124 -5.58 -19.02 -3.19
CA PRO A 124 -5.04 -19.92 -2.18
C PRO A 124 -4.68 -19.21 -0.87
N ALA A 125 -4.79 -19.91 0.26
CA ALA A 125 -4.48 -19.34 1.58
C ALA A 125 -3.05 -18.80 1.73
N TRP A 126 -2.08 -19.41 1.04
CA TRP A 126 -0.68 -18.95 1.08
C TRP A 126 -0.48 -17.57 0.45
N VAL A 127 -1.41 -17.10 -0.40
CA VAL A 127 -1.32 -15.79 -1.04
C VAL A 127 -1.30 -14.69 0.01
N GLY A 128 -2.04 -14.79 1.11
CA GLY A 128 -2.03 -13.79 2.18
C GLY A 128 -0.68 -13.62 2.88
N LEU A 129 0.20 -14.62 2.83
CA LEU A 129 1.55 -14.57 3.39
C LEU A 129 2.55 -13.95 2.42
N VAL A 130 2.43 -14.31 1.14
CA VAL A 130 3.39 -13.92 0.10
C VAL A 130 3.06 -12.55 -0.48
N SER A 131 1.78 -12.17 -0.51
CA SER A 131 1.33 -10.97 -1.21
C SER A 131 2.00 -9.68 -0.75
N PRO A 132 2.32 -9.43 0.54
CA PRO A 132 2.97 -8.18 0.92
C PRO A 132 4.35 -7.97 0.27
N LEU A 133 5.02 -9.03 -0.24
CA LEU A 133 6.24 -8.92 -1.06
C LEU A 133 6.03 -8.01 -2.28
N ALA A 134 4.81 -7.98 -2.84
CA ALA A 134 4.52 -7.17 -4.01
C ALA A 134 4.75 -5.67 -3.76
N GLY A 135 4.60 -5.19 -2.52
CA GLY A 135 4.95 -3.81 -2.15
C GLY A 135 6.45 -3.51 -2.28
N PHE A 136 7.30 -4.47 -1.89
CA PHE A 136 8.76 -4.36 -2.06
C PHE A 136 9.19 -4.46 -3.51
N VAL A 137 8.57 -5.35 -4.28
CA VAL A 137 8.79 -5.48 -5.73
C VAL A 137 8.41 -4.17 -6.44
N PHE A 138 7.27 -3.58 -6.06
CA PHE A 138 6.84 -2.29 -6.59
C PHE A 138 7.81 -1.16 -6.25
N LEU A 139 8.30 -1.10 -5.01
CA LEU A 139 9.33 -0.14 -4.61
C LEU A 139 10.62 -0.31 -5.41
N ALA A 140 11.07 -1.55 -5.63
CA ALA A 140 12.26 -1.83 -6.44
C ALA A 140 12.07 -1.38 -7.90
N ALA A 141 10.89 -1.64 -8.48
CA ALA A 141 10.53 -1.17 -9.81
C ALA A 141 10.50 0.36 -9.89
N ALA A 142 9.95 1.02 -8.88
CA ALA A 142 9.93 2.48 -8.76
C ALA A 142 11.35 3.07 -8.72
N PHE A 143 12.27 2.46 -7.97
CA PHE A 143 13.68 2.85 -7.99
C PHE A 143 14.36 2.62 -9.34
N GLY A 144 13.98 1.56 -10.06
CA GLY A 144 14.40 1.33 -11.44
C GLY A 144 13.99 2.49 -12.34
N ALA A 145 12.71 2.88 -12.28
CA ALA A 145 12.18 4.03 -13.02
C ALA A 145 12.89 5.34 -12.63
N TRP A 146 13.12 5.58 -11.34
CA TRP A 146 13.87 6.74 -10.86
C TRP A 146 15.27 6.83 -11.48
N ARG A 147 16.03 5.73 -11.51
CA ARG A 147 17.36 5.70 -12.12
C ARG A 147 17.32 6.03 -13.62
N VAL A 148 16.28 5.59 -14.32
CA VAL A 148 16.06 5.95 -15.73
C VAL A 148 15.71 7.44 -15.87
N GLY A 149 14.84 7.95 -15.00
CA GLY A 149 14.47 9.36 -14.91
C GLY A 149 15.67 10.28 -14.77
N VAL A 150 16.53 10.01 -13.79
CA VAL A 150 17.74 10.79 -13.53
C VAL A 150 18.70 10.77 -14.73
N ARG A 151 18.81 9.66 -15.47
CA ARG A 151 19.67 9.57 -16.67
C ARG A 151 19.16 10.41 -17.85
N HIS A 152 17.85 10.61 -17.95
CA HIS A 152 17.22 11.42 -19.00
C HIS A 152 16.98 12.87 -18.56
N TYR A 153 17.24 13.19 -17.29
CA TYR A 153 17.22 14.54 -16.78
C TYR A 153 18.46 15.29 -17.28
N ALA A 154 18.35 15.85 -18.48
CA ALA A 154 19.32 16.81 -18.99
C ALA A 154 19.18 18.10 -18.16
N SER A 155 20.20 18.41 -17.38
CA SER A 155 20.42 19.73 -16.79
C SER A 155 20.14 20.80 -17.85
N THR A 156 19.31 21.80 -17.53
CA THR A 156 19.18 23.05 -18.31
C THR A 156 20.42 23.92 -18.14
N GLY A 157 21.60 23.32 -18.17
CA GLY A 157 22.90 23.98 -18.06
C GLY A 157 23.50 24.24 -19.44
N SER A 158 22.92 25.21 -20.16
CA SER A 158 23.65 26.22 -20.93
C SER A 158 22.81 27.49 -20.97
#